data_AF-A0A078BJ39-F1
#
_entry.id   AF-A0A078BJ39-F1
#
_cell.length_a   1.000
_cell.length_b   1.000
_cell.length_c   1.000
_cell.angle_alpha   90.00
_cell.angle_beta   90.00
_cell.angle_gamma   90.00
#
_symmetry.space_group_name_H-M   'P 1'
#
loop_
_entity.id
_entity.type
_entity.pdbx_description
1 polymer ?
#
loop_
_entity_poly.entity_id
_entity_poly.type
_entity_poly.pdbx_seq_one_letter_code
_entity_poly.pdbx_strand_id
1 'polypeptide(L)' 'MATVTLDTHKFIRKLRESGMPDAQAEAVADAFREAQGEADLATKPDLRELELRLTIKIGGMLVIAVGVLAAVLKLP' A
#
# COMPACT_ATOMS: atom_id res chain seq x y z
N MET A 1 -5.14 -10.21 -1.92
CA MET A 1 -4.69 -9.47 -0.73
C MET A 1 -3.79 -10.36 0.09
N ALA A 2 -2.57 -9.92 0.42
CA ALA A 2 -1.77 -10.63 1.42
C ALA A 2 -2.35 -10.23 2.78
N THR A 3 -3.16 -11.11 3.37
CA THR A 3 -3.71 -10.91 4.72
C THR A 3 -2.56 -10.98 5.71
N VAL A 4 -2.24 -9.84 6.35
CA VAL A 4 -1.39 -9.86 7.53
C VAL A 4 -2.26 -10.44 8.66
N THR A 5 -2.06 -11.70 9.00
CA THR A 5 -2.84 -12.33 10.07
C THR A 5 -2.29 -11.90 11.41
N LEU A 6 -3.07 -11.11 12.15
CA LEU A 6 -2.79 -10.83 13.55
C LEU A 6 -3.04 -12.08 14.39
N ASP A 7 -1.98 -12.59 15.02
CA ASP A 7 -2.11 -13.61 16.07
C ASP A 7 -2.53 -12.93 17.37
N THR A 8 -3.84 -12.79 17.56
CA THR A 8 -4.46 -12.13 18.72
C THR A 8 -3.95 -12.73 20.04
N HIS A 9 -3.77 -14.06 20.10
CA HIS A 9 -3.32 -14.72 21.32
C HIS A 9 -1.86 -14.38 21.66
N LYS A 10 -0.95 -14.43 20.67
CA LYS A 10 0.45 -14.03 20.88
C LYS A 10 0.58 -12.54 21.22
N PHE A 11 -0.29 -11.70 20.66
CA PHE A 11 -0.32 -10.26 20.95
C PHE A 11 -0.75 -9.99 22.40
N ILE A 12 -1.88 -10.56 22.84
CA ILE A 12 -2.37 -10.46 24.22
C ILE A 12 -1.33 -11.02 25.21
N ARG A 13 -0.72 -12.18 24.91
CA ARG A 13 0.32 -12.75 25.77
C ARG A 13 1.49 -11.80 25.97
N LYS A 14 1.95 -11.15 24.90
CA LYS A 14 3.08 -10.21 24.96
C LYS A 14 2.75 -8.95 25.76
N LEU A 15 1.51 -8.46 25.67
CA LEU A 15 1.03 -7.35 26.51
C LEU A 15 1.02 -7.74 28.00
N ARG A 16 0.54 -8.95 28.32
CA ARG A 16 0.55 -9.46 29.70
C ARG A 16 1.95 -9.66 30.26
N GLU A 17 2.85 -10.23 29.47
CA GLU A 17 4.27 -10.37 29.81
C GLU A 17 4.94 -9.00 30.10
N SER A 18 4.39 -7.90 29.57
CA SER A 18 4.85 -6.53 29.85
C SER A 18 4.22 -5.88 31.09
N GLY A 19 3.37 -6.60 31.81
CA GLY A 19 2.70 -6.12 33.03
C GLY A 19 1.32 -5.50 32.79
N MET A 20 0.76 -5.58 31.58
CA MET A 20 -0.61 -5.14 31.30
C MET A 20 -1.63 -6.11 31.89
N PRO A 21 -2.66 -5.64 32.62
CA PRO A 21 -3.75 -6.50 33.10
C PRO A 21 -4.51 -7.19 31.96
N ASP A 22 -5.01 -8.41 32.19
CA ASP A 22 -5.70 -9.23 31.17
C ASP A 22 -6.78 -8.46 30.40
N ALA A 23 -7.70 -7.79 31.11
CA ALA A 23 -8.80 -7.05 30.50
C ALA A 23 -8.32 -5.90 29.60
N GLN A 24 -7.19 -5.27 29.94
CA GLN A 24 -6.61 -4.22 29.11
C GLN A 24 -5.89 -4.80 27.89
N ALA A 25 -5.18 -5.92 28.07
CA ALA A 25 -4.50 -6.59 26.97
C ALA A 25 -5.49 -7.07 25.89
N GLU A 26 -6.64 -7.60 26.31
CA GLU A 26 -7.75 -7.96 25.42
C GLU A 26 -8.33 -6.73 24.72
N ALA A 27 -8.69 -5.68 25.47
CA ALA A 27 -9.26 -4.45 24.89
C ALA A 27 -8.33 -3.79 23.86
N VAL A 28 -7.02 -3.77 24.11
CA VAL A 28 -6.03 -3.22 23.17
C VAL A 28 -5.91 -4.12 21.92
N ALA A 29 -5.96 -5.44 22.08
CA ALA A 29 -5.92 -6.37 20.96
C ALA A 29 -7.15 -6.23 20.04
N ASP A 30 -8.32 -6.04 20.64
CA ASP A 30 -9.57 -5.84 19.90
C ASP A 30 -9.58 -4.51 19.15
N ALA A 31 -9.22 -3.41 19.82
CA ALA A 31 -9.12 -2.09 19.19
C ALA A 31 -8.09 -2.09 18.03
N PHE A 32 -6.96 -2.79 18.19
CA PHE A 32 -5.96 -2.90 17.13
C PHE A 32 -6.46 -3.72 15.94
N ARG A 33 -7.20 -4.80 16.19
CA ARG A 33 -7.81 -5.62 15.14
C ARG A 33 -8.87 -4.84 14.35
N GLU A 34 -9.68 -4.03 15.03
CA GLU A 34 -10.66 -3.14 14.41
C GLU A 34 -9.98 -2.08 13.53
N ALA A 35 -8.97 -1.39 14.07
CA ALA A 35 -8.20 -0.38 13.33
C ALA A 35 -7.47 -0.95 12.10
N GLN A 36 -6.98 -2.19 12.17
CA GLN A 36 -6.38 -2.86 10.99
C GLN A 36 -7.42 -3.22 9.92
N GLY A 37 -8.67 -3.47 10.30
CA GLY A 37 -9.76 -3.75 9.36
C GLY A 37 -10.24 -2.50 8.60
N GLU A 38 -10.12 -1.33 9.22
CA GLU A 38 -10.52 -0.04 8.62
C GLU A 38 -9.41 0.62 7.79
N ALA A 39 -8.17 0.15 7.88
CA ALA A 39 -7.06 0.71 7.13
C ALA A 39 -7.15 0.36 5.64
N ASP A 40 -7.57 1.31 4.80
CA ASP A 40 -7.54 1.20 3.34
C ASP A 40 -6.11 1.39 2.81
N LEU A 41 -5.31 0.32 2.90
CA LEU A 41 -3.91 0.32 2.48
C LEU A 41 -3.77 -0.14 1.02
N ALA A 42 -3.04 0.64 0.23
CA ALA A 42 -2.67 0.24 -1.13
C ALA A 42 -1.93 -1.11 -1.11
N THR A 43 -2.43 -2.07 -1.88
CA THR A 43 -1.89 -3.40 -1.97
C THR A 43 -0.79 -3.49 -3.02
N LYS A 44 0.03 -4.55 -2.98
CA LYS A 44 1.07 -4.80 -4.00
C LYS A 44 0.51 -4.79 -5.44
N PRO A 45 -0.66 -5.42 -5.73
CA PRO A 45 -1.34 -5.26 -7.01
C PRO A 45 -1.61 -3.81 -7.39
N ASP A 46 -2.16 -3.01 -6.48
CA ASP A 46 -2.51 -1.61 -6.74
C ASP A 46 -1.29 -0.77 -7.13
N LEU A 47 -0.16 -1.00 -6.43
CA LEU A 47 1.11 -0.37 -6.76
C LEU A 47 1.65 -0.79 -8.13
N ARG A 48 1.53 -2.08 -8.50
CA ARG A 48 1.95 -2.57 -9.82
C ARG A 48 1.09 -1.98 -10.93
N GLU A 49 -0.21 -1.84 -10.71
CA GLU A 49 -1.10 -1.19 -11.66
C GLU A 49 -0.73 0.28 -11.83
N LEU A 50 -0.45 0.98 -10.74
CA LEU A 50 0.01 2.37 -10.77
C LEU A 50 1.33 2.51 -11.53
N GLU A 51 2.31 1.64 -11.27
CA GLU A 51 3.60 1.61 -11.97
C GLU A 51 3.42 1.42 -13.48
N LEU A 52 2.56 0.48 -13.90
CA LEU A 52 2.27 0.25 -15.32
C LEU A 52 1.61 1.46 -15.97
N ARG A 53 0.60 2.05 -15.32
CA ARG A 53 -0.10 3.25 -15.81
C ARG A 53 0.86 4.42 -15.97
N LEU A 54 1.76 4.63 -15.01
CA LEU A 54 2.77 5.67 -15.07
C LEU A 54 3.78 5.41 -16.19
N THR A 55 4.25 4.18 -16.33
CA THR A 55 5.18 3.79 -17.40
C THR A 55 4.59 4.05 -18.78
N ILE A 56 3.34 3.63 -19.02
CA ILE A 56 2.63 3.86 -20.29
C ILE A 56 2.43 5.36 -20.53
N LYS A 57 1.98 6.11 -19.52
CA LYS A 57 1.71 7.55 -19.66
C LYS A 57 2.99 8.32 -19.99
N ILE A 58 4.07 8.07 -19.26
CA ILE A 58 5.36 8.73 -19.48
C ILE A 58 5.93 8.32 -20.84
N GLY A 59 5.94 7.03 -21.16
CA GLY A 59 6.39 6.54 -22.46
C GLY A 59 5.62 7.15 -23.62
N GLY A 60 4.28 7.22 -23.52
CA GLY A 60 3.42 7.85 -24.52
C GLY A 60 3.72 9.34 -24.69
N MET A 61 3.87 10.08 -23.59
CA MET A 61 4.25 11.49 -23.63
C MET A 61 5.61 11.71 -24.30
N LEU A 62 6.60 10.85 -24.04
CA LEU A 62 7.90 10.92 -24.69
C LEU A 62 7.82 10.66 -26.19
N VAL A 63 7.07 9.64 -26.62
CA VAL A 63 6.85 9.35 -28.05
C VAL A 63 6.20 10.54 -28.75
N ILE A 64 5.18 11.15 -28.14
CA ILE A 64 4.53 12.35 -28.68
C ILE A 64 5.52 13.52 -28.75
N ALA A 65 6.24 13.82 -27.67
CA ALA A 65 7.18 14.94 -27.62
C ALA A 65 8.31 14.79 -28.65
N VAL A 66 8.90 13.60 -28.77
CA VAL A 66 9.93 13.30 -29.78
C VAL A 66 9.36 13.38 -31.19
N GLY A 67 8.14 12.85 -31.42
CA GLY A 67 7.47 12.93 -32.71
C GLY A 67 7.20 14.37 -33.16
N VAL A 68 6.71 15.21 -32.25
CA VAL A 68 6.49 16.65 -32.50
C VAL A 68 7.82 17.34 -32.81
N LEU A 69 8.86 17.09 -32.02
CA LEU A 69 10.18 17.67 -32.26
C LEU A 69 10.75 17.26 -33.62
N ALA A 70 10.66 15.98 -33.97
CA ALA A 70 11.12 15.47 -35.25
C ALA A 70 10.36 16.11 -36.44
N ALA A 71 9.05 16.31 -36.31
CA ALA A 71 8.25 16.99 -37.33
C ALA A 71 8.67 18.45 -37.51
N VAL A 72 8.94 19.17 -36.43
CA VAL A 72 9.44 20.56 -36.48
C VAL A 72 10.80 20.64 -37.17
N LEU A 73 11.71 19.71 -36.89
CA LEU A 73 13.04 19.66 -37.52
C LEU A 73 13.01 19.24 -39.00
N LYS A 74 11.93 18.59 -39.46
CA LYS A 74 11.76 18.12 -40.85
C LYS A 74 11.01 19.12 -41.73
N LEU A 75 10.48 20.21 -41.16
CA LEU A 75 9.89 21.29 -41.93
C LEU A 75 11.00 22.02 -42.71
N PRO A 76 10.86 22.20 -44.03
CA PRO A 76 11.82 22.95 -44.85
C PRO A 76 11.87 24.44 -44.47
#